data_AF-A0A0T2QBG3-F1
#
_entry.id   AF-A0A0T2QBG3-F1
#
_cell.length_a   1.000
_cell.length_b   1.000
_cell.length_c   1.000
_cell.angle_alpha   90.00
_cell.angle_beta   90.00
_cell.angle_gamma   90.00
#
_symmetry.space_group_name_H-M   'P 1'
#
loop_
_entity.id
_entity.type
_entity.pdbx_description
1 polymer ?
#
loop_
_entity_poly.entity_id
_entity_poly.type
_entity_poly.pdbx_seq_one_letter_code
_entity_poly.pdbx_strand_id
1 'polypeptide(L)'
;MKLARNHLASLDPARPMHGLSPLRWKQLFYDATWLLDGFGQAAFRDGWTVSELFGLWWSWDCDVLALKDGWGGIADRLQGSRSLKMTADRAHWRRMFSGERDQFNRTAHLDLKPLWEGL
;
A
#
# COMPACT_ATOMS: atom_id res chain seq x y z
N MET A 1 -2.19 -8.31 -11.90
CA MET A 1 -0.89 -8.89 -11.47
C MET A 1 0.28 -8.46 -12.36
N LYS A 2 0.40 -8.90 -13.63
CA LYS A 2 1.54 -8.51 -14.51
C LYS A 2 1.70 -6.99 -14.67
N LEU A 3 0.58 -6.28 -14.84
CA LEU A 3 0.56 -4.81 -14.94
C LEU A 3 1.10 -4.14 -13.66
N ALA A 4 0.61 -4.53 -12.49
CA ALA A 4 1.09 -4.02 -11.20
C ALA A 4 2.58 -4.27 -10.98
N ARG A 5 3.09 -5.44 -11.39
CA ARG A 5 4.52 -5.76 -11.35
C ARG A 5 5.35 -4.82 -12.21
N ASN A 6 4.91 -4.56 -13.45
CA ASN A 6 5.61 -3.65 -14.35
C ASN A 6 5.63 -2.22 -13.82
N HIS A 7 4.50 -1.74 -13.28
CA HIS A 7 4.44 -0.40 -12.70
C HIS A 7 5.34 -0.26 -11.47
N LEU A 8 5.29 -1.23 -10.55
CA LEU A 8 6.16 -1.19 -9.37
C LEU A 8 7.64 -1.24 -9.76
N ALA A 9 8.00 -2.04 -10.76
CA ALA A 9 9.36 -2.11 -11.29
C ALA A 9 9.82 -0.82 -12.00
N SER A 10 8.89 0.05 -12.42
CA SER A 10 9.22 1.34 -13.04
C SER A 10 9.54 2.44 -12.03
N LEU A 11 9.25 2.22 -10.75
CA LEU A 11 9.53 3.18 -9.69
C LEU A 11 11.00 3.14 -9.26
N ASP A 12 11.58 4.31 -9.03
CA ASP A 12 12.93 4.44 -8.49
C ASP A 12 12.89 4.58 -6.95
N PRO A 13 13.38 3.59 -6.19
CA PRO A 13 13.37 3.65 -4.72
C PRO A 13 14.27 4.75 -4.14
N ALA A 14 15.18 5.33 -4.93
CA ALA A 14 16.04 6.44 -4.53
C ALA A 14 15.44 7.83 -4.82
N ARG A 15 14.33 7.89 -5.57
CA ARG A 15 13.62 9.15 -5.90
C ARG A 15 12.23 9.15 -5.27
N PRO A 16 12.07 9.80 -4.11
CA PRO A 16 10.79 9.83 -3.42
C PRO A 16 9.71 10.50 -4.24
N MET A 17 8.51 9.96 -4.18
CA MET A 17 7.31 10.66 -4.64
C MET A 17 7.10 11.94 -3.83
N HIS A 18 6.51 12.97 -4.46
CA HIS A 18 6.19 14.23 -3.81
C HIS A 18 5.43 14.01 -2.50
N GLY A 19 5.73 14.80 -1.46
CA GLY A 19 5.09 14.67 -0.14
C GLY A 19 5.61 13.55 0.75
N LEU A 20 6.45 12.63 0.25
CA LEU A 20 7.03 11.54 1.05
C LEU A 20 8.49 11.79 1.43
N SER A 21 8.83 11.49 2.69
CA SER A 21 10.24 11.46 3.11
C SER A 21 10.99 10.30 2.42
N PRO A 22 12.31 10.42 2.18
CA PRO A 22 13.08 9.34 1.56
C PRO A 22 12.99 8.00 2.30
N LEU A 23 12.99 8.04 3.64
CA LEU A 23 12.85 6.84 4.45
C LEU A 23 11.47 6.20 4.27
N ARG A 24 10.41 7.02 4.27
CA ARG A 24 9.04 6.53 4.11
C ARG A 24 8.80 5.94 2.73
N TRP A 25 9.28 6.62 1.68
CA TRP A 25 9.20 6.14 0.30
C TRP A 25 9.86 4.77 0.14
N LYS A 26 11.09 4.63 0.64
CA LYS A 26 11.85 3.39 0.57
C LYS A 26 11.11 2.25 1.28
N GLN A 27 10.53 2.52 2.46
CA GLN A 27 9.74 1.53 3.20
C GLN A 27 8.48 1.11 2.42
N LEU A 28 7.73 2.08 1.89
CA LEU A 28 6.53 1.82 1.08
C LEU A 28 6.85 0.97 -0.15
N PHE A 29 7.94 1.29 -0.87
CA PHE A 29 8.39 0.53 -2.02
C PHE A 29 8.71 -0.93 -1.66
N TYR A 30 9.42 -1.17 -0.55
CA TYR A 30 9.71 -2.52 -0.09
C TYR A 30 8.47 -3.28 0.37
N ASP A 31 7.55 -2.60 1.06
CA ASP A 31 6.29 -3.20 1.52
C ASP A 31 5.42 -3.60 0.32
N ALA A 32 5.32 -2.74 -0.69
CA ALA A 32 4.62 -3.02 -1.94
C ALA A 32 5.25 -4.19 -2.70
N THR A 33 6.58 -4.24 -2.78
CA THR A 33 7.31 -5.33 -3.47
C THR A 33 7.07 -6.66 -2.77
N TRP A 34 7.26 -6.68 -1.44
CA TRP A 34 7.03 -7.87 -0.63
C TRP A 34 5.58 -8.36 -0.72
N LEU A 35 4.61 -7.44 -0.66
CA LEU A 35 3.18 -7.76 -0.79
C LEU A 35 2.87 -8.38 -2.16
N LEU A 36 3.39 -7.78 -3.24
CA LEU A 36 3.16 -8.26 -4.59
C LEU A 36 3.75 -9.65 -4.81
N ASP A 37 4.97 -9.89 -4.32
CA ASP A 37 5.67 -11.16 -4.50
C ASP A 37 5.09 -12.28 -3.63
N GLY A 38 4.74 -11.98 -2.38
CA GLY A 38 4.22 -12.99 -1.45
C GLY A 38 2.73 -13.29 -1.65
N PHE A 39 1.93 -12.28 -1.95
CA PHE A 39 0.46 -12.38 -1.89
C PHE A 39 -0.25 -11.99 -3.18
N GLY A 40 0.42 -11.27 -4.09
CA GLY A 40 -0.23 -10.63 -5.23
C GLY A 40 -1.07 -11.58 -6.09
N GLN A 41 -0.54 -12.75 -6.45
CA GLN A 41 -1.28 -13.70 -7.29
C GLN A 41 -2.57 -14.20 -6.62
N ALA A 42 -2.50 -14.61 -5.35
CA ALA A 42 -3.67 -15.07 -4.61
C ALA A 42 -4.66 -13.92 -4.36
N ALA A 43 -4.16 -12.75 -3.96
CA ALA A 43 -4.99 -11.58 -3.69
C ALA A 43 -5.79 -11.15 -4.94
N PHE A 44 -5.16 -11.05 -6.12
CA PHE A 44 -5.88 -10.71 -7.35
C PHE A 44 -6.91 -11.77 -7.75
N ARG A 45 -6.61 -13.06 -7.54
CA ARG A 45 -7.57 -14.15 -7.78
C ARG A 45 -8.78 -14.05 -6.84
N ASP A 46 -8.54 -13.67 -5.59
CA ASP A 46 -9.56 -13.56 -4.55
C ASP A 46 -10.35 -12.21 -4.65
N GLY A 47 -10.08 -11.41 -5.68
CA GLY A 47 -10.84 -10.20 -6.01
C GLY A 47 -10.33 -8.91 -5.37
N TRP A 48 -9.13 -8.91 -4.80
CA TRP A 48 -8.48 -7.69 -4.34
C TRP A 48 -8.07 -6.80 -5.52
N THR A 49 -8.36 -5.52 -5.40
CA THR A 49 -8.02 -4.52 -6.41
C THR A 49 -6.61 -3.97 -6.22
N VAL A 50 -6.07 -3.35 -7.27
CA VAL A 50 -4.80 -2.65 -7.19
C VAL A 50 -4.83 -1.56 -6.11
N SER A 51 -5.91 -0.76 -6.09
CA SER A 51 -6.08 0.34 -5.14
C SER A 51 -6.09 -0.12 -3.68
N GLU A 52 -6.71 -1.25 -3.37
CA GLU A 52 -6.72 -1.79 -2.00
C GLU A 52 -5.35 -2.31 -1.55
N LEU A 53 -4.57 -2.88 -2.47
CA LEU A 53 -3.25 -3.41 -2.16
C LEU A 53 -2.19 -2.31 -2.10
N PHE A 54 -2.24 -1.37 -3.03
CA PHE A 54 -1.12 -0.48 -3.37
C PHE A 54 -1.50 0.99 -3.41
N GLY A 55 -2.75 1.32 -3.08
CA GLY A 55 -3.25 2.68 -3.18
C GLY A 55 -2.75 3.58 -2.06
N LEU A 56 -2.65 4.86 -2.37
CA LEU A 56 -2.33 5.95 -1.48
C LEU A 56 -3.56 6.85 -1.34
N TRP A 57 -3.77 7.38 -0.12
CA TRP A 57 -4.87 8.30 0.12
C TRP A 57 -4.39 9.74 0.17
N TRP A 58 -4.78 10.49 -0.87
CA TRP A 58 -4.56 11.92 -0.95
C TRP A 58 -5.83 12.65 -0.54
N SER A 59 -5.68 13.64 0.33
CA SER A 59 -6.80 14.46 0.80
C SER A 59 -6.40 15.93 0.77
N TRP A 60 -7.36 16.79 0.45
CA TRP A 60 -7.19 18.23 0.57
C TRP A 60 -7.32 18.65 2.03
N ASP A 61 -6.33 19.40 2.52
CA ASP A 61 -6.29 19.98 3.85
C ASP A 61 -5.98 21.47 3.70
N CYS A 62 -6.95 22.34 3.99
CA CYS A 62 -6.85 23.79 3.81
C CYS A 62 -6.18 24.21 2.48
N ASP A 63 -6.71 23.71 1.35
CA ASP A 63 -6.21 23.95 -0.02
C ASP A 63 -4.85 23.34 -0.39
N VAL A 64 -4.26 22.51 0.49
CA VAL A 64 -3.06 21.73 0.19
C VAL A 64 -3.43 20.27 0.01
N LEU A 65 -3.08 19.70 -1.14
CA LEU A 65 -3.23 18.27 -1.37
C LEU A 65 -2.11 17.52 -0.65
N ALA A 66 -2.46 16.79 0.41
CA ALA A 66 -1.51 16.08 1.25
C ALA A 66 -1.78 14.58 1.26
N LEU A 67 -0.71 13.79 1.32
CA LEU A 67 -0.79 12.35 1.55
C LEU A 67 -1.10 12.07 3.02
N LYS A 68 -2.09 11.21 3.29
CA LYS A 68 -2.36 10.72 4.65
C LYS A 68 -1.62 9.39 4.87
N ASP A 69 -0.38 9.51 5.35
CA ASP A 69 0.52 8.38 5.61
C ASP A 69 -0.11 7.30 6.51
N GLY A 70 -0.11 6.05 6.04
CA GLY A 70 -0.66 4.92 6.79
C GLY A 70 -2.19 4.79 6.70
N TRP A 71 -2.84 5.55 5.82
CA TRP A 71 -4.28 5.46 5.58
C TRP A 71 -4.64 4.96 4.18
N GLY A 72 -3.66 4.62 3.34
CA GLY A 72 -3.87 4.05 2.03
C GLY A 72 -4.28 2.57 2.05
N GLY A 73 -3.83 1.84 1.04
CA GLY A 73 -4.00 0.39 0.91
C GLY A 73 -3.05 -0.38 1.83
N ILE A 74 -3.05 -1.70 1.67
CA ILE A 74 -2.30 -2.61 2.56
C ILE A 74 -0.80 -2.28 2.58
N ALA A 75 -0.17 -2.05 1.42
CA ALA A 75 1.27 -1.74 1.36
C ALA A 75 1.66 -0.49 2.17
N ASP A 76 0.82 0.54 2.13
CA ASP A 76 1.03 1.76 2.92
C ASP A 76 0.87 1.48 4.42
N ARG A 77 -0.13 0.68 4.79
CA ARG A 77 -0.43 0.37 6.19
C ARG A 77 0.53 -0.61 6.87
N LEU A 78 1.27 -1.41 6.11
CA LEU A 78 2.19 -2.41 6.66
C LEU A 78 3.32 -1.78 7.49
N GLN A 79 3.87 -0.65 7.02
CA GLN A 79 4.98 0.08 7.66
C GLN A 79 6.09 -0.86 8.17
N GLY A 80 6.53 -1.79 7.32
CA GLY A 80 7.57 -2.77 7.66
C GLY A 80 7.09 -4.07 8.31
N SER A 81 5.79 -4.21 8.65
CA SER A 81 5.26 -5.47 9.16
C SER A 81 5.35 -6.62 8.14
N ARG A 82 5.68 -7.81 8.62
CA ARG A 82 5.79 -9.05 7.83
C ARG A 82 4.89 -10.18 8.31
N SER A 83 3.92 -9.86 9.16
CA SER A 83 2.98 -10.82 9.78
C SER A 83 1.62 -10.86 9.08
N LEU A 84 1.58 -10.51 7.80
CA LEU A 84 0.36 -10.38 7.02
C LEU A 84 -0.30 -11.74 6.77
N LYS A 85 -1.61 -11.79 6.99
CA LYS A 85 -2.47 -12.85 6.51
C LYS A 85 -3.70 -12.25 5.83
N MET A 86 -4.03 -12.78 4.67
CA MET A 86 -5.12 -12.29 3.82
C MET A 86 -6.13 -13.41 3.55
N THR A 87 -7.39 -13.02 3.52
CA THR A 87 -8.52 -13.81 3.01
C THR A 87 -9.18 -13.03 1.86
N ALA A 88 -10.24 -13.56 1.26
CA ALA A 88 -10.96 -12.89 0.18
C ALA A 88 -11.67 -11.59 0.60
N ASP A 89 -11.91 -11.38 1.90
CA ASP A 89 -12.67 -10.25 2.43
C ASP A 89 -11.84 -9.31 3.32
N ARG A 90 -10.73 -9.77 3.90
CA ARG A 90 -9.94 -8.98 4.83
C ARG A 90 -8.45 -9.33 4.85
N ALA A 91 -7.65 -8.36 5.27
CA ALA A 91 -6.25 -8.51 5.60
C ALA A 91 -6.05 -8.19 7.09
N HIS A 92 -5.14 -8.91 7.75
CA HIS A 92 -4.74 -8.64 9.12
C HIS A 92 -3.24 -8.82 9.29
N TRP A 93 -2.65 -7.99 10.14
CA TRP A 93 -1.24 -8.04 10.48
C TRP A 93 -1.04 -7.54 11.91
N ARG A 94 0.17 -7.72 12.44
CA ARG A 94 0.61 -7.07 13.68
C ARG A 94 1.52 -5.90 13.36
N ARG A 95 1.32 -4.76 14.00
CA ARG A 95 2.23 -3.62 13.88
C ARG A 95 3.62 -4.02 14.33
N MET A 96 4.65 -3.57 13.60
CA MET A 96 6.03 -3.99 13.84
C MET A 96 6.53 -3.67 15.25
N PHE A 97 6.23 -2.47 15.76
CA PHE A 97 6.74 -2.00 17.05
C PHE A 97 5.82 -2.24 18.24
N SER A 98 4.50 -2.16 18.05
CA SER A 98 3.54 -2.37 19.16
C SER A 98 3.03 -3.80 19.26
N GLY A 99 3.13 -4.62 18.20
CA GLY A 99 2.56 -5.97 18.14
C GLY A 99 1.02 -6.02 18.11
N GLU A 100 0.37 -4.84 18.20
CA GLU A 100 -1.08 -4.66 18.09
C GLU A 100 -1.58 -5.17 16.75
N ARG A 101 -2.81 -5.70 16.74
CA ARG A 101 -3.43 -6.21 15.52
C ARG A 101 -4.08 -5.05 14.77
N ASP A 102 -3.74 -4.91 13.50
CA ASP A 102 -4.47 -4.09 12.54
C ASP A 102 -5.21 -4.99 11.55
N GLN A 103 -6.19 -4.39 10.88
CA GLN A 103 -6.92 -5.02 9.80
C GLN A 103 -7.31 -4.02 8.71
N PHE A 104 -7.54 -4.54 7.51
CA PHE A 104 -8.10 -3.82 6.38
C PHE A 104 -9.18 -4.68 5.73
N ASN A 105 -10.39 -4.13 5.60
CA ASN A 105 -11.47 -4.81 4.91
C ASN A 105 -11.43 -4.45 3.42
N ARG A 106 -11.65 -5.44 2.57
CA ARG A 106 -11.92 -5.19 1.15
C ARG A 106 -13.13 -4.26 1.03
N THR A 107 -13.14 -3.43 0.00
CA THR A 107 -14.13 -2.38 -0.31
C THR A 107 -14.26 -1.24 0.71
N ALA A 108 -13.34 -1.12 1.69
CA ALA A 108 -13.42 -0.06 2.70
C ALA A 108 -13.07 1.35 2.20
N HIS A 109 -12.35 1.47 1.07
CA HIS A 109 -11.85 2.75 0.56
C HIS A 109 -11.92 2.79 -0.97
N LEU A 110 -12.81 3.63 -1.51
CA LEU A 110 -13.12 3.67 -2.94
C LEU A 110 -12.19 4.61 -3.75
N ASP A 111 -11.50 5.55 -3.08
CA ASP A 111 -10.80 6.65 -3.75
C ASP A 111 -9.26 6.54 -3.66
N LEU A 112 -8.73 5.34 -3.44
CA LEU A 112 -7.27 5.14 -3.34
C LEU A 112 -6.63 5.09 -4.73
N LYS A 113 -5.62 5.94 -4.94
CA LYS A 113 -4.84 5.97 -6.19
C LYS A 113 -3.60 5.08 -6.04
N PRO A 114 -3.33 4.13 -6.96
CA PRO A 114 -2.13 3.28 -6.90
C PRO A 114 -0.84 4.11 -6.74
N LEU A 115 0.13 3.61 -5.98
CA LEU A 115 1.38 4.36 -5.70
C LEU A 115 2.22 4.75 -6.92
N TRP A 116 1.91 4.23 -8.11
CA TRP A 116 2.58 4.58 -9.37
C TRP A 116 1.78 5.56 -10.22
N GLU A 117 0.52 5.80 -9.87
CA GLU A 117 -0.32 6.86 -10.43
C GLU A 117 -0.23 8.12 -9.56
N GLY A 118 0.98 8.39 -9.03
CA GLY A 118 1.26 9.60 -8.26
C GLY A 118 0.67 10.82 -8.92
N LEU A 119 0.20 11.77 -8.11
CA LEU A 119 -0.42 13.01 -8.58
C LEU A 119 0.45 13.76 -9.59
#